data_AF-A0A1F7A1E6-F1
#
_entry.id   AF-A0A1F7A1E6-F1
#
_cell.length_a   1.000
_cell.length_b   1.000
_cell.length_c   1.000
_cell.angle_alpha   90.00
_cell.angle_beta   90.00
_cell.angle_gamma   90.00
#
_symmetry.space_group_name_H-M   'P 1'
#
loop_
_entity.id
_entity.type
_entity.pdbx_description
1 polymer ?
#
loop_
_entity_poly.entity_id
_entity_poly.type
_entity_poly.pdbx_seq_one_letter_code
_entity_poly.pdbx_strand_id
1 'polypeptide(L)'
;MPWPKTLWLHVCLVWSIGMFVARLGTAELVQHKLALVSTIAVSLLVAIAFLQVTKAVEMTLAPPVPLELAISTAPESATYRLSQTELEEQLTYFLAVLKQQPTHLGLLLNVGMLYETLGNTREAHYYFELAAKNNRPTPRLVWGLEK
;
A
#
# COMPACT_ATOMS: atom_id res chain seq x y z
N MET A 1 -8.08 55.01 65.84
CA MET A 1 -8.65 54.75 64.50
C MET A 1 -7.51 54.41 63.53
N PRO A 2 -7.30 53.14 63.16
CA PRO A 2 -6.15 52.73 62.34
C PRO A 2 -6.51 52.76 60.84
N TRP A 3 -6.82 53.94 60.31
CA TRP A 3 -7.08 54.19 58.88
C TRP A 3 -6.03 53.60 57.91
N PRO A 4 -4.71 53.57 58.21
CA PRO A 4 -3.72 53.03 57.25
C PRO A 4 -3.83 51.51 57.04
N LYS A 5 -4.27 50.74 58.05
CA LYS A 5 -4.39 49.28 57.93
C LYS A 5 -5.55 48.89 57.01
N THR A 6 -6.67 49.60 57.12
CA THR A 6 -7.84 49.37 56.26
C THR A 6 -7.56 49.76 54.81
N LEU A 7 -6.85 50.87 54.60
CA LEU A 7 -6.46 51.32 53.26
C LEU A 7 -5.49 50.32 52.59
N TRP A 8 -4.52 49.79 53.35
CA TRP A 8 -3.64 48.72 52.88
C TRP A 8 -4.40 47.46 52.47
N LEU A 9 -5.40 47.05 53.26
CA LEU A 9 -6.24 45.89 52.94
C LEU A 9 -7.02 46.08 51.64
N HIS A 10 -7.57 47.27 51.39
CA HIS A 10 -8.27 47.57 50.14
C HIS A 10 -7.31 47.53 48.93
N VAL A 11 -6.08 48.03 49.07
CA VAL A 11 -5.06 47.95 48.03
C VAL A 11 -4.70 46.49 47.73
N CYS A 12 -4.48 45.66 48.75
CA CYS A 12 -4.21 44.24 48.57
C CYS A 12 -5.38 43.49 47.93
N LEU A 13 -6.61 43.83 48.31
CA LEU A 13 -7.83 43.22 47.74
C LEU A 13 -7.96 43.54 46.25
N VAL A 14 -7.82 44.81 45.87
CA VAL A 14 -7.87 45.24 44.47
C VAL A 14 -6.76 44.58 43.65
N TRP A 15 -5.56 44.47 44.21
CA TRP A 15 -4.45 43.77 43.57
C TRP A 15 -4.74 42.28 43.36
N SER A 16 -5.28 41.61 44.36
CA SER A 16 -5.63 40.18 44.26
C SER A 16 -6.73 39.93 43.24
N ILE A 17 -7.76 40.79 43.19
CA ILE A 17 -8.83 40.70 42.19
C ILE A 17 -8.27 40.95 40.79
N GLY A 18 -7.42 41.96 40.62
CA GLY A 18 -6.76 42.23 39.33
C GLY A 18 -5.91 41.07 38.84
N MET A 19 -5.11 40.46 39.72
CA MET A 19 -4.32 39.27 39.40
C MET A 19 -5.20 38.05 39.07
N PHE A 20 -6.34 37.89 39.74
CA PHE A 20 -7.28 36.81 39.45
C PHE A 20 -7.95 36.99 38.08
N VAL A 21 -8.40 38.18 37.74
CA VAL A 21 -8.99 38.49 36.42
C VAL A 21 -7.96 38.34 35.31
N ALA A 22 -6.72 38.78 35.53
CA ALA A 22 -5.63 38.59 34.57
C ALA A 22 -5.34 37.10 34.32
N ARG A 23 -5.37 36.28 35.38
CA ARG A 23 -5.22 34.81 35.26
C ARG A 23 -6.40 34.14 34.56
N LEU A 24 -7.62 34.62 34.79
CA LEU A 24 -8.81 34.11 34.11
C LEU A 24 -8.72 34.37 32.60
N GLY A 25 -8.31 35.59 32.21
CA GLY A 25 -8.14 35.96 30.80
C GLY A 25 -7.05 35.16 30.08
N THR A 26 -5.93 34.83 30.75
CA THR A 26 -4.89 33.98 30.14
C THR A 26 -5.33 32.53 29.99
N ALA A 27 -6.16 32.01 30.90
CA ALA A 27 -6.68 30.64 30.84
C ALA A 27 -7.62 30.43 29.64
N GLU A 28 -8.55 31.34 29.37
CA GLU A 28 -9.46 31.27 28.22
C GLU A 28 -8.69 31.33 26.89
N LEU A 29 -7.65 32.18 26.83
CA LEU A 29 -6.81 32.34 25.64
C LEU A 29 -5.96 31.08 25.37
N VAL A 30 -5.53 30.39 26.43
CA VAL A 30 -4.85 29.09 26.35
C VAL A 30 -5.81 27.99 25.90
N GLN A 31 -7.05 27.98 26.39
CA GLN A 31 -8.06 26.98 25.98
C GLN A 31 -8.42 27.07 24.49
N HIS A 32 -8.60 28.27 23.93
CA HIS A 32 -8.85 28.43 22.50
C HIS A 32 -7.67 27.96 21.64
N LYS A 33 -6.43 28.27 22.05
CA LYS A 33 -5.23 27.79 21.36
C LYS A 33 -5.10 26.27 21.44
N LEU A 34 -5.40 25.67 22.60
CA LEU A 34 -5.35 24.23 22.80
C LEU A 34 -6.43 23.51 21.97
N ALA A 35 -7.63 24.07 21.89
CA ALA A 35 -8.72 23.52 21.06
C ALA A 35 -8.36 23.54 19.56
N LEU A 36 -7.77 24.64 19.06
CA LEU A 36 -7.30 24.72 17.67
C LEU A 36 -6.18 23.71 17.37
N VAL A 37 -5.21 23.54 18.28
CA VAL A 37 -4.14 22.55 18.11
C VAL A 37 -4.72 21.12 18.12
N SER A 38 -5.70 20.85 18.99
CA SER A 38 -6.38 19.56 19.06
C SER A 38 -7.15 19.24 17.77
N THR A 39 -7.92 20.18 17.21
CA THR A 39 -8.67 19.93 15.97
C THR A 39 -7.75 19.73 14.76
N ILE A 40 -6.64 20.47 14.69
CA ILE A 40 -5.61 20.28 13.65
C ILE A 40 -4.93 18.91 13.81
N ALA A 41 -4.62 18.49 15.04
CA ALA A 41 -4.02 17.18 15.28
C ALA A 41 -4.98 16.03 14.89
N VAL A 42 -6.26 16.16 15.22
CA VAL A 42 -7.29 15.17 14.84
C VAL A 42 -7.47 15.12 13.32
N SER A 43 -7.53 16.27 12.63
CA SER A 43 -7.65 16.29 11.17
C SER A 43 -6.41 15.69 10.48
N LEU A 44 -5.22 15.93 11.01
CA LEU A 44 -3.98 15.35 10.52
C LEU A 44 -3.96 13.81 10.71
N LEU A 45 -4.40 13.32 11.86
CA LEU A 45 -4.53 11.87 12.10
C LEU A 45 -5.54 11.20 11.17
N VAL A 46 -6.68 11.86 10.91
CA VAL A 46 -7.67 11.36 9.94
C VAL A 46 -7.09 11.33 8.52
N ALA A 47 -6.35 12.36 8.12
CA ALA A 47 -5.69 12.40 6.81
C ALA A 47 -4.64 11.29 6.66
N ILE A 48 -3.84 11.03 7.70
CA ILE A 48 -2.87 9.93 7.71
C ILE A 48 -3.59 8.58 7.61
N ALA A 49 -4.66 8.36 8.38
CA ALA A 49 -5.45 7.13 8.30
C ALA A 49 -6.05 6.93 6.90
N PHE A 50 -6.58 8.00 6.29
CA PHE A 50 -7.09 7.96 4.92
C PHE A 50 -6.00 7.60 3.90
N LEU A 51 -4.81 8.18 4.02
CA LEU A 51 -3.65 7.84 3.17
C LEU A 51 -3.19 6.38 3.35
N GLN A 52 -3.28 5.82 4.56
CA GLN A 52 -2.97 4.41 4.79
C GLN A 52 -3.99 3.49 4.11
N VAL A 53 -5.28 3.86 4.16
CA VAL A 53 -6.35 3.12 3.47
C VAL A 53 -6.16 3.19 1.96
N THR A 54 -5.85 4.35 1.39
CA THR A 54 -5.62 4.47 -0.07
C THR A 54 -4.41 3.64 -0.51
N LYS A 55 -3.32 3.65 0.27
CA LYS A 55 -2.14 2.82 -0.01
C LYS A 55 -2.44 1.33 0.07
N ALA A 56 -3.24 0.90 1.06
CA ALA A 56 -3.66 -0.49 1.17
C ALA A 56 -4.56 -0.92 -0.01
N VAL A 57 -5.47 -0.04 -0.44
CA VAL A 57 -6.33 -0.27 -1.61
C VAL A 57 -5.50 -0.35 -2.89
N GLU A 58 -4.47 0.49 -3.05
CA GLU A 58 -3.58 0.45 -4.20
C GLU A 58 -2.75 -0.85 -4.25
N MET A 59 -2.31 -1.39 -3.10
CA MET A 59 -1.70 -2.73 -3.04
C MET A 59 -2.66 -3.86 -3.43
N THR A 60 -3.97 -3.65 -3.31
CA THR A 60 -4.98 -4.66 -3.73
C THR A 60 -5.42 -4.54 -5.18
N LEU A 61 -5.23 -3.36 -5.81
CA LEU A 61 -5.71 -3.07 -7.17
C LEU A 61 -4.60 -2.94 -8.21
N ALA A 62 -3.38 -2.60 -7.83
CA ALA A 62 -2.25 -2.66 -8.74
C ALA A 62 -1.83 -4.14 -8.89
N PRO A 63 -1.90 -4.75 -10.09
CA PRO A 63 -1.23 -6.03 -10.30
C PRO A 63 0.25 -5.81 -9.96
N PRO A 64 0.82 -6.53 -8.98
CA PRO A 64 2.22 -6.32 -8.64
C PRO A 64 3.02 -6.81 -9.84
N VAL A 65 3.86 -5.90 -10.34
CA VAL A 65 4.74 -6.11 -11.49
C VAL A 65 3.94 -6.11 -12.81
N PRO A 66 4.29 -5.25 -13.80
CA PRO A 66 3.80 -5.46 -15.16
C PRO A 66 4.05 -6.91 -15.55
N LEU A 67 3.16 -7.52 -16.35
CA LEU A 67 3.33 -8.87 -16.90
C LEU A 67 4.54 -8.97 -17.86
N GLU A 68 5.62 -8.25 -17.59
CA GLU A 68 6.93 -8.48 -18.16
C GLU A 68 7.35 -9.91 -17.82
N LEU A 69 7.73 -10.60 -18.89
CA LEU A 69 8.33 -11.92 -18.90
C LEU A 69 9.24 -12.07 -17.67
N ALA A 70 8.98 -13.05 -16.80
CA ALA A 70 9.71 -13.24 -15.53
C ALA A 70 11.24 -13.34 -15.73
N ILE A 71 11.64 -13.67 -16.95
CA ILE A 71 13.00 -13.70 -17.43
C ILE A 71 13.04 -12.73 -18.62
N SER A 72 13.35 -11.47 -18.36
CA SER A 72 13.66 -10.51 -19.43
C SER A 72 14.73 -11.14 -20.32
N THR A 73 14.37 -11.47 -21.58
CA THR A 73 15.32 -11.94 -22.61
C THR A 73 16.20 -10.80 -23.13
N ALA A 74 16.41 -9.75 -22.32
CA ALA A 74 17.38 -8.73 -22.64
C ALA A 74 18.79 -9.37 -22.68
N PRO A 75 19.63 -8.99 -23.65
CA PRO A 75 20.93 -9.61 -23.84
C PRO A 75 21.76 -9.49 -22.57
N GLU A 76 22.68 -10.44 -22.38
CA GLU A 76 23.55 -10.69 -21.22
C GLU A 76 24.48 -9.52 -20.79
N SER A 77 24.11 -8.27 -21.00
CA SER A 77 24.79 -7.11 -20.47
C SER A 77 24.19 -6.72 -19.12
N ALA A 78 24.85 -7.19 -18.04
CA ALA A 78 24.69 -6.82 -16.63
C ALA A 78 23.60 -7.55 -15.80
N THR A 79 23.82 -8.85 -15.59
CA THR A 79 23.68 -9.57 -14.30
C THR A 79 22.46 -9.27 -13.42
N TYR A 80 21.25 -9.30 -13.97
CA TYR A 80 20.05 -9.51 -13.15
C TYR A 80 19.73 -11.01 -13.11
N ARG A 81 20.48 -11.74 -12.27
CA ARG A 81 20.18 -13.16 -11.97
C ARG A 81 19.46 -13.20 -10.64
N LEU A 82 18.18 -13.54 -10.66
CA LEU A 82 17.40 -13.74 -9.45
C LEU A 82 18.05 -14.84 -8.59
N SER A 83 18.09 -14.60 -7.29
CA SER A 83 18.43 -15.62 -6.30
C SER A 83 17.36 -16.72 -6.28
N GLN A 84 17.70 -17.88 -5.73
CA GLN A 84 16.77 -19.00 -5.63
C GLN A 84 15.50 -18.63 -4.84
N THR A 85 15.65 -17.85 -3.76
CA THR A 85 14.54 -17.35 -2.96
C THR A 85 13.61 -16.43 -3.77
N GLU A 86 14.18 -15.53 -4.57
CA GLU A 86 13.40 -14.60 -5.40
C GLU A 86 12.65 -15.34 -6.52
N LEU A 87 13.27 -16.38 -7.11
CA LEU A 87 12.61 -17.25 -8.09
C LEU A 87 11.41 -18.00 -7.49
N GLU A 88 11.55 -18.51 -6.26
CA GLU A 88 10.45 -19.20 -5.54
C GLU A 88 9.32 -18.23 -5.15
N GLU A 89 9.65 -17.02 -4.72
CA GLU A 89 8.67 -15.98 -4.42
C GLU A 89 7.90 -15.58 -5.70
N GLN A 90 8.61 -15.37 -6.79
CA GLN A 90 8.02 -15.02 -8.08
C GLN A 90 7.14 -16.14 -8.62
N LEU A 91 7.58 -17.40 -8.48
CA LEU A 91 6.77 -18.56 -8.84
C LEU A 91 5.48 -18.62 -8.01
N THR A 92 5.56 -18.40 -6.70
CA THR A 92 4.40 -18.38 -5.81
C THR A 92 3.39 -17.31 -6.22
N TYR A 93 3.89 -16.12 -6.56
CA TYR A 93 3.07 -15.03 -7.06
C TYR A 93 2.35 -15.40 -8.37
N PHE A 94 3.08 -15.86 -9.39
CA PHE A 94 2.47 -16.22 -10.68
C PHE A 94 1.48 -17.37 -10.57
N LEU A 95 1.71 -18.34 -9.69
CA LEU A 95 0.75 -19.42 -9.41
C LEU A 95 -0.54 -18.88 -8.78
N ALA A 96 -0.46 -17.87 -7.91
CA ALA A 96 -1.64 -17.23 -7.33
C ALA A 96 -2.47 -16.50 -8.39
N VAL A 97 -1.81 -15.77 -9.30
CA VAL A 97 -2.49 -15.07 -10.41
C VAL A 97 -3.07 -16.06 -11.42
N LEU A 98 -2.36 -17.14 -11.73
CA LEU A 98 -2.83 -18.18 -12.66
C LEU A 98 -4.13 -18.84 -12.18
N LYS A 99 -4.38 -18.94 -10.86
CA LYS A 99 -5.66 -19.43 -10.34
C LYS A 99 -6.84 -18.55 -10.76
N GLN A 100 -6.63 -17.25 -10.93
CA GLN A 100 -7.65 -16.31 -11.37
C GLN A 100 -7.80 -16.33 -12.90
N GLN A 101 -6.72 -16.63 -13.62
CA GLN A 101 -6.67 -16.62 -15.09
C GLN A 101 -6.01 -17.89 -15.66
N PRO A 102 -6.67 -19.06 -15.53
CA PRO A 102 -6.05 -20.37 -15.77
C PRO A 102 -5.66 -20.64 -17.22
N THR A 103 -6.21 -19.88 -18.17
CA THR A 103 -5.98 -20.03 -19.60
C THR A 103 -5.07 -18.94 -20.18
N HIS A 104 -4.61 -17.99 -19.36
CA HIS A 104 -3.80 -16.88 -19.84
C HIS A 104 -2.42 -17.37 -20.30
N LEU A 105 -2.19 -17.31 -21.61
CA LEU A 105 -1.00 -17.87 -22.26
C LEU A 105 0.31 -17.36 -21.65
N GLY A 106 0.43 -16.04 -21.44
CA GLY A 106 1.64 -15.45 -20.87
C GLY A 106 1.92 -15.89 -19.43
N LEU A 107 0.89 -16.21 -18.64
CA LEU A 107 1.07 -16.68 -17.26
C LEU A 107 1.57 -18.13 -17.27
N LEU A 108 1.00 -18.96 -18.14
CA LEU A 108 1.43 -20.36 -18.31
C LEU A 108 2.89 -20.44 -18.76
N LEU A 109 3.30 -19.59 -19.72
CA LEU A 109 4.69 -19.52 -20.17
C LEU A 109 5.64 -19.04 -19.06
N ASN A 110 5.26 -17.99 -18.32
CA ASN A 110 6.06 -17.46 -17.21
C ASN A 110 6.28 -18.50 -16.10
N VAL A 111 5.23 -19.24 -15.72
CA VAL A 111 5.34 -20.33 -14.74
C VAL A 111 6.23 -21.46 -15.26
N GLY A 112 6.08 -21.85 -16.53
CA GLY A 112 6.95 -22.87 -17.15
C GLY A 112 8.42 -22.49 -17.12
N MET A 113 8.76 -21.25 -17.48
CA MET A 113 10.13 -20.74 -17.46
C MET A 113 10.70 -20.67 -16.02
N LEU A 114 9.91 -20.28 -15.03
CA LEU A 114 10.36 -20.25 -13.63
C LEU A 114 10.68 -21.65 -13.11
N TYR A 115 9.85 -22.65 -13.43
CA TYR A 115 10.13 -24.04 -13.09
C TYR A 115 11.38 -24.57 -13.80
N GLU A 116 11.60 -24.23 -15.06
CA GLU A 116 12.82 -24.59 -15.80
C GLU A 116 14.07 -23.98 -15.13
N THR A 117 14.00 -22.70 -14.75
CA THR A 117 15.10 -21.98 -14.09
C THR A 117 15.41 -22.56 -12.69
N LEU A 118 14.40 -23.07 -11.99
CA LEU A 118 14.55 -23.78 -10.71
C LEU A 118 15.00 -25.25 -10.86
N GLY A 119 15.17 -25.74 -12.09
CA GLY A 119 15.55 -27.13 -12.38
C GLY A 119 14.41 -28.15 -12.30
N ASN A 120 13.17 -27.69 -12.12
CA ASN A 120 11.96 -28.51 -12.05
C ASN A 120 11.40 -28.77 -13.46
N THR A 121 12.14 -29.55 -14.25
CA THR A 121 11.85 -29.80 -15.67
C THR A 121 10.48 -30.43 -15.92
N ARG A 122 10.04 -31.34 -15.06
CA ARG A 122 8.71 -32.00 -15.19
C ARG A 122 7.58 -30.98 -15.17
N GLU A 123 7.59 -30.06 -14.23
CA GLU A 123 6.54 -29.06 -14.09
C GLU A 123 6.63 -28.00 -15.18
N ALA A 124 7.85 -27.61 -15.58
CA ALA A 124 8.05 -26.75 -16.73
C ALA A 124 7.36 -27.31 -17.98
N HIS A 125 7.60 -28.60 -18.30
CA HIS A 125 6.96 -29.27 -19.43
C HIS A 125 5.43 -29.28 -19.32
N TYR A 126 4.87 -29.57 -18.14
CA TYR A 126 3.42 -29.54 -17.93
C TYR A 126 2.81 -28.16 -18.27
N TYR A 127 3.41 -27.07 -17.80
CA TYR A 127 2.89 -25.72 -18.06
C TYR A 127 3.08 -25.30 -19.52
N PHE A 128 4.16 -25.72 -20.19
CA PHE A 128 4.35 -25.49 -21.63
C PHE A 128 3.34 -26.27 -22.48
N GLU A 129 3.01 -27.50 -22.13
CA GLU A 129 1.94 -28.25 -22.80
C GLU A 129 0.57 -27.58 -22.64
N LEU A 130 0.29 -27.08 -21.43
CA LEU A 130 -0.96 -26.38 -21.16
C LEU A 130 -1.06 -25.07 -21.96
N ALA A 131 0.04 -24.32 -22.04
CA ALA A 131 0.16 -23.14 -22.90
C ALA A 131 -0.09 -23.49 -24.38
N ALA A 132 0.55 -24.55 -24.88
CA ALA A 132 0.39 -25.01 -26.27
C ALA A 132 -1.04 -25.45 -26.57
N LYS A 133 -1.70 -26.16 -25.65
CA LYS A 133 -3.09 -26.60 -25.81
C LYS A 133 -4.06 -25.41 -25.89
N ASN A 134 -3.85 -24.38 -25.08
CA ASN A 134 -4.69 -23.19 -25.04
C ASN A 134 -4.45 -22.23 -26.22
N ASN A 135 -3.26 -22.27 -26.82
CA ASN A 135 -2.93 -21.47 -28.01
C ASN A 135 -3.26 -22.16 -29.34
N ARG A 136 -3.65 -23.45 -29.33
CA ARG A 136 -4.08 -24.11 -30.58
C ARG A 136 -5.31 -23.38 -31.09
N PRO A 137 -5.31 -22.86 -32.34
CA PRO A 137 -6.56 -22.48 -32.97
C PRO A 137 -7.44 -23.72 -32.93
N THR A 138 -8.62 -23.61 -32.30
CA THR A 138 -9.65 -24.64 -32.45
C THR A 138 -9.73 -24.95 -33.94
N PRO A 139 -9.55 -26.20 -34.38
CA PRO A 139 -9.73 -26.51 -35.78
C PRO A 139 -11.14 -26.07 -36.10
N ARG A 140 -11.26 -24.98 -36.87
CA ARG A 140 -12.54 -24.53 -37.41
C ARG A 140 -12.98 -25.73 -38.22
N LEU A 141 -13.95 -26.48 -37.71
CA LEU A 141 -14.67 -27.50 -38.46
C LEU A 141 -15.31 -26.74 -39.63
N VAL A 142 -14.54 -26.61 -40.72
CA VAL A 142 -15.06 -26.23 -42.02
C VAL A 142 -15.79 -27.50 -42.48
N TRP A 143 -17.04 -27.62 -42.04
CA TRP A 143 -17.97 -28.53 -42.67
C TRP A 143 -18.12 -28.10 -44.13
N GLY A 144 -17.71 -28.98 -45.04
CA GLY A 144 -17.96 -28.86 -46.46
C GLY A 144 -16.91 -28.02 -47.19
N LEU A 145 -16.03 -28.72 -47.90
CA LEU A 145 -15.74 -28.54 -49.33
C LEU A 145 -14.51 -29.40 -49.66
N GLU A 146 -14.65 -30.72 -49.57
CA GLU A 146 -13.91 -31.60 -50.49
C GLU A 146 -14.81 -31.79 -51.71
N LYS A 147 -14.27 -31.41 -52.88
CA LYS A 147 -14.87 -31.61 -54.20
C LYS A 147 -14.81 -33.08 -54.58
#